data_AF-A0A7T2S619-F1
#
_entry.id   AF-A0A7T2S619-F1
#
_cell.length_a   1.000
_cell.length_b   1.000
_cell.length_c   1.000
_cell.angle_alpha   90.00
_cell.angle_beta   90.00
_cell.angle_gamma   90.00
#
_symmetry.space_group_name_H-M   'P 1'
#
loop_
_entity.id
_entity.type
_entity.pdbx_description
1 polymer ?
#
loop_
_entity_poly.entity_id
_entity_poly.type
_entity_poly.pdbx_seq_one_letter_code
_entity_poly.pdbx_strand_id
1 'polypeptide(L)'
;MPVITPKLLAAAVLALLVSLLGNVLLARAYLSQRDAATAARASVGEMTQQRDGARDLAAACSDAVDDLRELADRRKKEGEAVRASAAAQARTHEQRADEIMAEPPAVSGDACASAQHRVDSWLQGRAQK
;
A
#
# COMPACT_ATOMS: atom_id res chain seq x y z
N MET A 1 88.52 -2.13 24.12
CA MET A 1 87.08 -2.46 24.10
C MET A 1 86.38 -1.56 25.11
N PRO A 2 85.47 -0.66 24.71
CA PRO A 2 84.82 0.23 25.67
C PRO A 2 83.89 -0.59 26.58
N VAL A 3 84.12 -0.51 27.90
CA VAL A 3 83.27 -1.14 28.90
C VAL A 3 82.02 -0.28 29.06
N ILE A 4 80.87 -0.82 28.69
CA ILE A 4 79.58 -0.15 28.89
C ILE A 4 79.38 -0.01 30.40
N THR A 5 79.33 1.22 30.89
CA THR A 5 79.05 1.48 32.31
C THR A 5 77.56 1.26 32.61
N PRO A 6 77.20 0.78 33.81
CA PRO A 6 75.82 0.45 34.17
C PRO A 6 74.86 1.65 34.04
N LYS A 7 75.36 2.89 34.15
CA LYS A 7 74.59 4.12 33.96
C LYS A 7 74.13 4.33 32.51
N LEU A 8 74.97 3.99 31.52
CA LEU A 8 74.61 4.09 30.10
C LEU A 8 73.54 3.07 29.72
N LEU A 9 73.65 1.86 30.28
CA LEU A 9 72.68 0.79 30.07
C LEU A 9 71.31 1.13 30.68
N ALA A 10 71.30 1.70 31.89
CA ALA A 10 70.08 2.20 32.52
C ALA A 10 69.42 3.35 31.73
N ALA A 11 70.21 4.30 31.22
CA ALA A 11 69.70 5.39 30.40
C ALA A 11 69.09 4.89 29.07
N ALA A 12 69.74 3.91 28.42
CA ALA A 12 69.23 3.31 27.19
C ALA A 12 67.92 2.54 27.41
N VAL A 13 67.80 1.78 28.50
CA VAL A 13 66.56 1.08 28.87
C VAL A 13 65.44 2.09 29.15
N LEU A 14 65.72 3.17 29.88
CA LEU A 14 64.74 4.22 30.14
C LEU A 14 64.23 4.86 28.85
N ALA A 15 65.13 5.17 27.91
CA ALA A 15 64.77 5.74 26.60
C ALA A 15 63.89 4.78 25.79
N LEU A 16 64.20 3.48 25.79
CA LEU A 16 63.38 2.45 25.13
C LEU A 16 61.99 2.35 25.76
N LEU A 17 61.88 2.38 27.08
CA LEU A 17 60.60 2.33 27.78
C LEU A 17 59.73 3.55 27.46
N VAL A 18 60.31 4.74 27.44
CA VAL A 18 59.59 5.97 27.06
C VAL A 18 59.12 5.90 25.60
N SER A 19 59.96 5.40 24.69
CA SER A 19 59.59 5.21 23.29
C SER A 19 58.43 4.21 23.13
N LEU A 20 58.50 3.06 23.81
CA LEU A 20 57.42 2.06 23.79
C LEU A 20 56.11 2.64 24.33
N LEU A 21 56.16 3.37 25.44
CA LEU A 21 54.97 4.00 26.02
C LEU A 21 54.36 5.01 25.05
N GLY A 22 55.19 5.83 24.40
CA GLY A 22 54.74 6.78 23.37
C GLY A 22 54.06 6.09 22.18
N ASN A 23 54.63 4.98 21.70
CA ASN A 23 54.03 4.19 20.62
C ASN A 23 52.69 3.56 21.03
N VAL A 24 52.59 3.05 22.26
CA VAL A 24 51.33 2.48 22.78
C VAL A 24 50.25 3.55 22.88
N LEU A 25 50.58 4.75 23.37
CA LEU A 25 49.63 5.86 23.45
C LEU A 25 49.19 6.34 22.07
N LEU A 26 50.12 6.46 21.12
CA LEU A 26 49.83 6.83 19.74
C LEU A 26 48.91 5.80 19.06
N ALA A 27 49.21 4.51 19.23
CA ALA A 27 48.40 3.42 18.69
C ALA A 27 46.98 3.42 19.29
N ARG A 28 46.85 3.63 20.60
CA ARG A 28 45.55 3.77 21.28
C ARG A 28 44.75 4.94 20.72
N ALA A 29 45.36 6.12 20.57
CA ALA A 29 44.68 7.30 20.05
C ALA A 29 44.23 7.08 18.60
N TYR A 30 45.10 6.54 17.75
CA TYR A 30 44.78 6.22 16.36
C TYR A 30 43.61 5.22 16.25
N LEU A 31 43.65 4.13 17.02
CA LEU A 31 42.58 3.13 17.02
C LEU A 31 41.25 3.74 17.49
N SER A 32 41.25 4.53 18.56
CA SER A 32 40.02 5.20 19.03
C SER A 32 39.40 6.12 17.97
N GLN A 33 40.23 6.85 17.23
CA GLN A 33 39.75 7.76 16.19
C GLN A 33 39.22 6.98 14.98
N ARG A 34 39.90 5.90 14.60
CA ARG A 34 39.47 5.00 13.53
C ARG A 34 38.14 4.32 13.87
N ASP A 35 37.99 3.84 15.10
CA ASP A 35 36.77 3.18 15.55
C ASP A 35 35.60 4.15 15.58
N ALA A 36 35.79 5.37 16.09
CA ALA A 36 34.77 6.43 16.04
C ALA A 36 34.36 6.76 14.60
N ALA A 37 35.32 6.87 13.68
CA ALA A 37 35.04 7.12 12.27
C ALA A 37 34.33 5.94 11.58
N THR A 38 34.61 4.71 12.01
CA THR A 38 33.95 3.50 11.48
C THR A 38 32.51 3.40 12.00
N ALA A 39 32.31 3.65 13.29
CA ALA A 39 30.98 3.71 13.91
C ALA A 39 30.10 4.81 13.27
N ALA A 40 30.67 5.99 13.01
CA ALA A 40 29.95 7.07 12.33
C ALA A 40 29.55 6.71 10.89
N ARG A 41 30.40 5.99 10.14
CA ARG A 41 30.03 5.52 8.81
C ARG A 41 28.95 4.44 8.85
N ALA A 42 29.04 3.54 9.82
CA ALA A 42 28.03 2.49 10.02
C ALA A 42 26.66 3.09 10.33
N SER A 43 26.59 4.09 11.23
CA SER A 43 25.33 4.75 11.58
C SER A 43 24.72 5.51 10.41
N VAL A 44 25.52 6.19 9.58
CA VAL A 44 25.05 6.84 8.35
C VAL A 44 24.53 5.80 7.35
N GLY A 45 25.22 4.67 7.21
CA GLY A 45 24.77 3.56 6.36
C GLY A 45 23.41 3.01 6.78
N GLU A 46 23.24 2.75 8.09
CA GLU A 46 21.98 2.29 8.66
C GLU A 46 20.85 3.31 8.46
N MET A 47 21.09 4.59 8.76
CA MET A 47 20.11 5.66 8.53
C MET A 47 19.72 5.79 7.06
N THR A 48 20.68 5.62 6.14
CA THR A 48 20.42 5.64 4.70
C THR A 48 19.53 4.48 4.30
N GLN A 49 19.84 3.27 4.78
CA GLN A 49 19.02 2.08 4.51
C GLN A 49 17.60 2.22 5.06
N GLN A 50 17.44 2.73 6.29
CA GLN A 50 16.12 2.97 6.88
C GLN A 50 15.32 4.01 6.09
N ARG A 51 15.97 5.11 5.68
CA ARG A 51 15.34 6.16 4.87
C ARG A 51 14.90 5.63 3.51
N ASP A 52 15.76 4.87 2.84
CA ASP A 52 15.47 4.37 1.50
C ASP A 52 14.35 3.31 1.57
N GLY A 53 14.38 2.42 2.57
CA GLY A 53 13.25 1.50 2.83
C GLY A 53 11.93 2.20 3.14
N ALA A 54 11.96 3.32 3.88
CA ALA A 54 10.76 4.13 4.12
C ALA A 54 10.22 4.80 2.84
N ARG A 55 11.11 5.23 1.94
CA ARG A 55 10.73 5.78 0.63
C ARG A 55 10.13 4.72 -0.27
N ASP A 56 10.71 3.54 -0.31
CA ASP A 56 10.20 2.42 -1.11
C ASP A 56 8.80 2.00 -0.64
N LEU A 57 8.60 1.93 0.68
CA LEU A 57 7.27 1.65 1.25
C LEU A 57 6.25 2.74 0.90
N ALA A 58 6.65 4.02 0.98
CA ALA A 58 5.78 5.13 0.62
C ALA A 58 5.42 5.14 -0.88
N ALA A 59 6.38 4.80 -1.75
CA ALA A 59 6.13 4.63 -3.17
C ALA A 59 5.13 3.49 -3.42
N ALA A 60 5.36 2.31 -2.85
CA ALA A 60 4.46 1.17 -2.98
C ALA A 60 3.03 1.46 -2.48
N CYS A 61 2.90 2.21 -1.38
CA CYS A 61 1.60 2.67 -0.88
C CYS A 61 0.91 3.61 -1.87
N SER A 62 1.67 4.52 -2.48
CA SER A 62 1.13 5.48 -3.46
C SER A 62 0.68 4.77 -4.73
N ASP A 63 1.49 3.85 -5.25
CA ASP A 63 1.16 3.02 -6.42
C ASP A 63 -0.11 2.20 -6.17
N ALA A 64 -0.23 1.56 -5.00
CA ALA A 64 -1.43 0.79 -4.65
C ALA A 64 -2.70 1.66 -4.55
N VAL A 65 -2.58 2.91 -4.09
CA VAL A 65 -3.71 3.86 -4.04
C VAL A 65 -4.11 4.30 -5.45
N ASP A 66 -3.14 4.51 -6.35
CA ASP A 66 -3.41 4.84 -7.75
C ASP A 66 -4.08 3.68 -8.49
N ASP A 67 -3.64 2.44 -8.25
CA ASP A 67 -4.29 1.22 -8.78
C ASP A 67 -5.74 1.08 -8.28
N LEU A 68 -5.98 1.34 -6.99
CA LEU A 68 -7.32 1.33 -6.41
C LEU A 68 -8.22 2.41 -7.04
N ARG A 69 -7.66 3.59 -7.29
CA ARG A 69 -8.38 4.69 -7.96
C ARG A 69 -8.76 4.31 -9.38
N GLU A 70 -7.84 3.71 -10.13
CA GLU A 70 -8.11 3.27 -11.49
C GLU A 70 -9.19 2.17 -11.53
N LEU A 71 -9.14 1.21 -10.60
CA LEU A 71 -10.17 0.19 -10.45
C LEU A 71 -11.54 0.79 -10.12
N ALA A 72 -11.58 1.76 -9.20
CA ALA A 72 -12.81 2.46 -8.85
C ALA A 72 -13.41 3.20 -10.05
N ASP A 73 -12.57 3.88 -10.84
CA ASP A 73 -13.01 4.59 -12.05
C ASP A 73 -13.55 3.64 -13.12
N ARG A 74 -12.92 2.47 -13.31
CA ARG A 74 -13.45 1.41 -14.20
C ARG A 74 -14.81 0.93 -13.71
N ARG A 75 -14.92 0.56 -12.43
CA ARG A 75 -16.17 0.06 -11.83
C ARG A 75 -17.29 1.09 -11.85
N LYS A 76 -16.96 2.38 -11.71
CA LYS A 76 -17.91 3.47 -11.86
C LYS A 76 -18.48 3.49 -13.28
N LYS A 77 -17.63 3.50 -14.31
CA LYS A 77 -18.04 3.52 -15.73
C LYS A 77 -18.90 2.31 -16.09
N GLU A 78 -18.44 1.11 -15.73
CA GLU A 78 -19.19 -0.14 -15.95
C GLU A 78 -20.54 -0.12 -15.22
N GLY A 79 -20.53 0.32 -13.96
CA GLY A 79 -21.74 0.40 -13.14
C GLY A 79 -22.75 1.44 -13.64
N GLU A 80 -22.31 2.56 -14.21
CA GLU A 80 -23.19 3.58 -14.79
C GLU A 80 -24.02 3.01 -15.96
N ALA A 81 -23.38 2.27 -16.86
CA ALA A 81 -24.07 1.64 -17.99
C ALA A 81 -25.10 0.60 -17.53
N VAL A 82 -24.73 -0.25 -16.56
CA VAL A 82 -25.64 -1.26 -16.00
C VAL A 82 -26.82 -0.60 -15.28
N ARG A 83 -26.57 0.44 -14.45
CA ARG A 83 -27.63 1.20 -13.78
C ARG A 83 -28.57 1.87 -14.78
N ALA A 84 -28.04 2.45 -15.86
CA ALA A 84 -28.85 3.08 -16.90
C ALA A 84 -29.75 2.05 -17.62
N SER A 85 -29.21 0.87 -17.94
CA SER A 85 -29.98 -0.23 -18.54
C SER A 85 -31.07 -0.74 -17.58
N ALA A 86 -30.74 -0.96 -16.32
CA ALA A 86 -31.71 -1.38 -15.30
C ALA A 86 -32.82 -0.34 -15.11
N ALA A 87 -32.47 0.95 -15.06
CA ALA A 87 -33.45 2.02 -14.98
C ALA A 87 -34.35 2.09 -16.23
N ALA A 88 -33.82 1.81 -17.42
CA ALA A 88 -34.63 1.74 -18.64
C ALA A 88 -35.62 0.56 -18.59
N GLN A 89 -35.17 -0.61 -18.16
CA GLN A 89 -36.04 -1.78 -18.01
C GLN A 89 -37.13 -1.54 -16.96
N ALA A 90 -36.77 -0.93 -15.82
CA ALA A 90 -37.72 -0.54 -14.78
C ALA A 90 -38.82 0.38 -15.33
N ARG A 91 -38.45 1.45 -16.07
CA ARG A 91 -39.42 2.35 -16.72
C ARG A 91 -40.35 1.61 -17.68
N THR A 92 -39.86 0.64 -18.44
CA THR A 92 -40.71 -0.18 -19.33
C THR A 92 -41.70 -1.02 -18.53
N HIS A 93 -41.29 -1.57 -17.38
CA HIS A 93 -42.19 -2.31 -16.50
C HIS A 93 -43.23 -1.41 -15.83
N GLU A 94 -42.84 -0.22 -15.39
CA GLU A 94 -43.73 0.81 -14.82
C GLU A 94 -44.79 1.23 -15.85
N GLN A 95 -44.38 1.58 -17.07
CA GLN A 95 -45.31 1.95 -18.16
C GLN A 95 -46.32 0.84 -18.45
N ARG A 96 -45.88 -0.42 -18.51
CA ARG A 96 -46.79 -1.55 -18.70
C ARG A 96 -47.75 -1.72 -17.52
N ALA A 97 -47.30 -1.49 -16.29
CA ALA A 97 -48.18 -1.57 -15.13
C ALA A 97 -49.27 -0.49 -15.21
N ASP A 98 -48.90 0.74 -15.58
CA ASP A 98 -49.84 1.84 -15.78
C ASP A 98 -50.86 1.53 -16.88
N GLU A 99 -50.43 0.96 -18.00
CA GLU A 99 -51.31 0.49 -19.08
C GLU A 99 -52.33 -0.54 -18.57
N ILE A 100 -51.87 -1.56 -17.83
CA ILE A 100 -52.73 -2.62 -17.27
C ILE A 100 -53.73 -2.03 -16.26
N MET A 101 -53.30 -1.07 -15.44
CA MET A 101 -54.15 -0.41 -14.45
C MET A 101 -55.18 0.52 -15.09
N ALA A 102 -54.86 1.16 -16.21
CA ALA A 102 -55.77 2.03 -16.95
C ALA A 102 -56.82 1.26 -17.78
N GLU A 103 -56.59 -0.02 -18.06
CA GLU A 103 -57.47 -0.81 -18.90
C GLU A 103 -58.83 -1.09 -18.22
N PRO A 104 -59.96 -0.83 -18.90
CA PRO A 104 -61.28 -1.06 -18.34
C PRO A 104 -61.51 -2.52 -17.89
N PRO A 105 -62.45 -2.77 -16.96
CA PRO A 105 -62.76 -4.11 -16.50
C PRO A 105 -63.19 -5.00 -17.67
N ALA A 106 -62.58 -6.19 -17.79
CA ALA A 106 -62.97 -7.18 -18.80
C ALA A 106 -64.37 -7.75 -18.57
N VAL A 107 -64.82 -7.78 -17.31
CA VAL A 107 -66.16 -8.25 -16.91
C VAL A 107 -66.86 -7.12 -16.14
N SER A 108 -67.96 -6.61 -16.69
CA SER A 108 -68.71 -5.51 -16.09
C SER A 108 -69.29 -5.93 -14.73
N GLY A 109 -68.97 -5.18 -13.67
CA GLY A 109 -69.49 -5.41 -12.32
C GLY A 109 -68.83 -6.55 -11.54
N ASP A 110 -67.87 -7.28 -12.14
CA ASP A 110 -67.12 -8.35 -11.47
C ASP A 110 -65.61 -8.05 -11.50
N ALA A 111 -65.13 -7.49 -10.38
CA ALA A 111 -63.73 -7.14 -10.21
C ALA A 111 -62.82 -8.38 -10.10
N CYS A 112 -63.30 -9.48 -9.51
CA CYS A 112 -62.54 -10.70 -9.33
C CYS A 112 -62.32 -11.41 -10.67
N ALA A 113 -63.38 -11.57 -11.48
CA ALA A 113 -63.28 -12.15 -12.82
C ALA A 113 -62.41 -11.28 -13.75
N SER A 114 -62.55 -9.95 -13.66
CA SER A 114 -61.69 -9.01 -14.40
C SER A 114 -60.21 -9.11 -14.00
N ALA A 115 -59.91 -9.27 -12.71
CA ALA A 115 -58.54 -9.44 -12.23
C ALA A 115 -57.94 -10.77 -12.70
N GLN A 116 -58.72 -11.87 -12.65
CA GLN A 116 -58.28 -13.18 -13.14
C GLN A 116 -57.92 -13.11 -14.63
N HIS A 117 -58.76 -12.46 -15.45
CA HIS A 117 -58.50 -12.28 -16.87
C HIS A 117 -57.17 -11.54 -17.15
N ARG A 118 -56.84 -10.51 -16.36
CA ARG A 118 -55.56 -9.79 -16.50
C ARG A 118 -54.37 -10.67 -16.13
N VAL A 119 -54.46 -11.46 -15.06
CA VAL A 119 -53.40 -12.39 -14.65
C VAL A 119 -53.18 -13.47 -15.72
N ASP A 120 -54.25 -14.05 -16.23
CA ASP A 120 -54.18 -15.10 -17.26
C ASP A 120 -53.53 -14.56 -18.55
N SER A 121 -53.93 -13.36 -18.99
CA SER A 121 -53.32 -12.66 -20.12
C SER A 121 -51.82 -12.38 -19.90
N TRP A 122 -51.45 -11.92 -18.71
CA TRP A 122 -50.05 -11.68 -18.34
C TRP A 122 -49.22 -12.97 -18.34
N LEU A 123 -49.75 -14.08 -17.82
CA LEU A 123 -49.08 -15.38 -17.79
C LEU A 123 -48.89 -15.94 -19.21
N GLN A 124 -49.87 -15.80 -20.09
CA GLN A 124 -49.75 -16.19 -21.50
C GLN A 124 -48.64 -15.40 -22.21
N GLY A 125 -48.57 -14.08 -21.98
CA GLY A 125 -47.52 -13.24 -22.53
C GLY A 125 -46.10 -13.57 -22.00
N ARG A 126 -45.99 -14.13 -20.80
CA ARG A 126 -44.69 -14.62 -20.25
C ARG A 126 -44.25 -15.94 -20.85
N ALA A 127 -45.17 -16.82 -21.25
CA ALA A 127 -44.83 -18.11 -21.85
C ALA A 127 -44.40 -18.01 -23.33
N GLN A 128 -44.68 -16.87 -23.98
CA GLN A 128 -44.36 -16.61 -25.39
C GLN A 128 -43.05 -15.84 -25.62
N LYS A 129 -42.40 -15.36 -24.56
CA LYS A 129 -41.08 -14.71 -24.60
C LYS A 129 -39.99 -15.68 -24.15
#